data_AF-A0A1I8MK88-F1
#
_entry.id   AF-A0A1I8MK88-F1
#
_cell.length_a   1.000
_cell.length_b   1.000
_cell.length_c   1.000
_cell.angle_alpha   90.00
_cell.angle_beta   90.00
_cell.angle_gamma   90.00
#
_symmetry.space_group_name_H-M   'P 1'
#
loop_
_entity.id
_entity.type
_entity.pdbx_description
1 polymer ?
#
loop_
_entity_poly.entity_id
_entity_poly.type
_entity_poly.pdbx_seq_one_letter_code
_entity_poly.pdbx_strand_id
1 'polypeptide(L)'
;MATFRMGAKTHPVPMALFRKNRQNLCTALKANSAVEKGSFVLLEGGKDVSFNDTDVNYLFRQESYFQYLFGVKEPDCFGALNVDSGESILFVPRLPEEYATWMGRLFTLEEFKSMYEVDRVLYVDELPAFFEKAAPKLILTLSGVNSDSGLRSKPASFDGIEKYVVNCDLLHPILAECRVIKTPEEIEVLHYVAMVSSDAHIKVMQFMRPGRTEYEGEAVFLHHAYAVGGCRHTSYTCICGSGTNSAILHYGHAAAPNDKAVRDGDMCLFDMGANYCGYAADITCSFPANGKFTEDQKFIYNAVLDARNAVLKEAREGVSWVDMHRLSCRVMLQRLKEGGMLQGDVDEMLAAGLAGTFQPHGLGHLIGLDVHDVGGYLPGQPERPTEPWLSKLRFARDLKAGMYVTVEPGCYFIDILMDKALADPNLNKFIVKDVFERFRTFGGVRIEDDVLITKTGNVNFASVPRTVEEIEKCMAERT
;
A
#
# COMPACT_ATOMS: atom_id res chain seq x y z
N MET A 1 -2.97 -28.24 8.82
CA MET A 1 -3.55 -26.91 8.52
C MET A 1 -3.08 -26.52 7.13
N ALA A 2 -3.99 -26.07 6.28
CA ALA A 2 -3.68 -25.64 4.93
C ALA A 2 -2.91 -24.31 4.95
N THR A 3 -2.02 -24.13 3.97
CA THR A 3 -1.21 -22.92 3.83
C THR A 3 -1.14 -22.49 2.37
N PHE A 4 -1.11 -21.18 2.12
CA PHE A 4 -0.65 -20.63 0.85
C PHE A 4 0.88 -20.61 0.88
N ARG A 5 1.51 -21.07 -0.21
CA ARG A 5 2.96 -21.03 -0.37
C ARG A 5 3.36 -21.10 -1.84
N MET A 6 4.40 -20.35 -2.23
CA MET A 6 5.01 -20.34 -3.56
C MET A 6 6.32 -21.15 -3.58
N GLY A 7 6.25 -22.40 -3.12
CA GLY A 7 7.39 -23.31 -3.03
C GLY A 7 8.05 -23.38 -1.65
N ALA A 8 8.96 -24.33 -1.45
CA ALA A 8 9.44 -24.72 -0.12
C ALA A 8 10.33 -23.68 0.60
N LYS A 9 10.68 -22.57 -0.05
CA LYS A 9 11.53 -21.50 0.52
C LYS A 9 10.78 -20.21 0.84
N THR A 10 9.54 -20.04 0.37
CA THR A 10 8.75 -18.83 0.63
C THR A 10 7.99 -18.94 1.95
N HIS A 11 7.48 -17.82 2.47
CA HIS A 11 6.74 -17.81 3.73
C HIS A 11 5.40 -18.58 3.61
N PRO A 12 5.12 -19.56 4.47
CA PRO A 12 3.84 -20.26 4.47
C PRO A 12 2.77 -19.40 5.17
N VAL A 13 1.73 -18.98 4.45
CA VAL A 13 0.61 -18.22 5.02
C VAL A 13 -0.49 -19.19 5.45
N PRO A 14 -0.78 -19.36 6.75
CA PRO A 14 -1.80 -20.30 7.20
C PRO A 14 -3.21 -19.83 6.83
N MET A 15 -4.05 -20.75 6.36
CA MET A 15 -5.46 -20.43 6.06
C MET A 15 -6.27 -20.05 7.30
N ALA A 16 -5.76 -20.39 8.49
CA ALA A 16 -6.26 -19.90 9.77
C ALA A 16 -6.28 -18.36 9.87
N LEU A 17 -5.40 -17.65 9.15
CA LEU A 17 -5.42 -16.18 9.03
C LEU A 17 -6.80 -15.71 8.55
N PHE A 18 -7.23 -16.19 7.38
CA PHE A 18 -8.50 -15.79 6.77
C PHE A 18 -9.70 -16.24 7.62
N ARG A 19 -9.61 -17.42 8.25
CA ARG A 19 -10.64 -17.89 9.20
C ARG A 19 -10.80 -16.93 10.38
N LYS A 20 -9.70 -16.43 10.94
CA LYS A 20 -9.70 -15.45 12.03
C LYS A 20 -10.28 -14.11 11.59
N ASN A 21 -9.99 -13.67 10.37
CA ASN A 21 -10.59 -12.47 9.79
C ASN A 21 -12.12 -12.59 9.68
N ARG A 22 -12.64 -13.75 9.24
CA ARG A 22 -14.09 -14.01 9.25
C ARG A 22 -14.69 -13.95 10.66
N GLN A 23 -14.00 -14.52 11.66
CA GLN A 23 -14.43 -14.46 13.06
C GLN A 23 -14.44 -13.03 13.62
N ASN A 24 -13.42 -12.22 13.29
CA ASN A 24 -13.34 -10.81 13.67
C ASN A 24 -14.51 -10.02 13.06
N LEU A 25 -14.79 -10.22 11.77
CA LEU A 25 -15.92 -9.60 11.09
C LEU A 25 -17.26 -10.00 11.73
N CYS A 26 -17.51 -11.29 11.97
CA CYS A 26 -18.72 -11.76 12.65
C CYS A 26 -18.88 -11.11 14.04
N THR A 27 -17.79 -10.99 14.79
CA THR A 27 -17.80 -10.35 16.11
C THR A 27 -18.17 -8.87 16.00
N ALA A 28 -17.57 -8.14 15.06
CA ALA A 28 -17.86 -6.73 14.82
C ALA A 28 -19.31 -6.50 14.34
N LEU A 29 -19.82 -7.36 13.45
CA LEU A 29 -21.20 -7.31 12.96
C LEU A 29 -22.21 -7.57 14.09
N LYS A 30 -21.98 -8.58 14.94
CA LYS A 30 -22.85 -8.88 16.09
C LYS A 30 -22.91 -7.76 17.12
N ALA A 31 -21.86 -6.96 17.23
CA ALA A 31 -21.83 -5.80 18.12
C ALA A 31 -22.62 -4.61 17.58
N ASN A 32 -22.97 -4.60 16.29
CA ASN A 32 -23.74 -3.55 15.66
C ASN A 32 -25.26 -3.84 15.76
N SER A 33 -26.00 -2.96 16.42
CA SER A 33 -27.44 -3.13 16.65
C SER A 33 -28.30 -3.12 15.39
N ALA A 34 -27.78 -2.62 14.27
CA ALA A 34 -28.45 -2.65 12.97
C ALA A 34 -28.35 -4.02 12.26
N VAL A 35 -27.53 -4.95 12.76
CA VAL A 35 -27.38 -6.29 12.19
C VAL A 35 -28.31 -7.26 12.89
N GLU A 36 -29.28 -7.80 12.14
CA GLU A 36 -30.26 -8.74 12.67
C GLU A 36 -29.72 -10.18 12.75
N LYS A 37 -30.28 -11.00 13.65
CA LYS A 37 -30.05 -12.45 13.64
C LYS A 37 -30.57 -13.05 12.34
N GLY A 38 -29.87 -14.05 11.80
CA GLY A 38 -30.13 -14.65 10.50
C GLY A 38 -29.62 -13.81 9.33
N SER A 39 -28.67 -12.89 9.59
CA SER A 39 -27.97 -12.15 8.55
C SER A 39 -26.86 -12.99 7.92
N PHE A 40 -26.63 -12.78 6.62
CA PHE A 40 -25.49 -13.30 5.88
C PHE A 40 -24.69 -12.16 5.29
N VAL A 41 -23.36 -12.26 5.33
CA VAL A 41 -22.49 -11.49 4.43
C VAL A 41 -22.39 -12.25 3.11
N LEU A 42 -22.43 -11.52 1.99
CA LEU A 42 -22.16 -12.05 0.66
C LEU A 42 -21.15 -11.14 -0.07
N LEU A 43 -20.05 -11.75 -0.51
CA LEU A 43 -19.03 -11.12 -1.35
C LEU A 43 -18.92 -11.86 -2.69
N GLU A 44 -18.66 -11.09 -3.75
CA GLU A 44 -18.29 -11.58 -5.08
C GLU A 44 -16.77 -11.41 -5.21
N GLY A 45 -16.07 -12.46 -5.60
CA GLY A 45 -14.65 -12.41 -5.88
C GLY A 45 -14.35 -11.69 -7.19
N GLY A 46 -13.07 -11.43 -7.42
CA GLY A 46 -12.55 -10.92 -8.68
C GLY A 46 -12.83 -11.88 -9.84
N LYS A 47 -12.91 -11.31 -11.04
CA LYS A 47 -13.12 -12.02 -12.30
C LYS A 47 -11.88 -11.94 -13.16
N ASP A 48 -11.70 -12.91 -14.04
CA ASP A 48 -10.73 -12.77 -15.12
C ASP A 48 -11.13 -11.62 -16.05
N VAL A 49 -10.15 -10.81 -16.45
CA VAL A 49 -10.34 -9.64 -17.30
C VAL A 49 -9.45 -9.76 -18.53
N SER A 50 -10.05 -9.74 -19.71
CA SER A 50 -9.35 -9.77 -20.98
C SER A 50 -8.82 -8.39 -21.38
N PHE A 51 -7.78 -8.37 -22.23
CA PHE A 51 -7.28 -7.17 -22.86
C PHE A 51 -8.30 -6.74 -23.92
N ASN A 52 -9.14 -5.77 -23.56
CA ASN A 52 -10.22 -5.27 -24.41
C ASN A 52 -11.12 -6.41 -24.90
N ASP A 53 -11.14 -6.66 -26.21
CA ASP A 53 -11.93 -7.66 -26.92
C ASP A 53 -11.09 -8.86 -27.41
N THR A 54 -9.89 -9.06 -26.87
CA THR A 54 -8.99 -10.18 -27.23
C THR A 54 -9.12 -11.38 -26.29
N ASP A 55 -8.41 -12.48 -26.59
CA ASP A 55 -8.33 -13.71 -25.79
C ASP A 55 -7.18 -13.72 -24.77
N VAL A 56 -6.46 -12.60 -24.61
CA VAL A 56 -5.36 -12.46 -23.65
C VAL A 56 -5.89 -11.85 -22.36
N ASN A 57 -5.70 -12.54 -21.22
CA ASN A 57 -6.12 -12.03 -19.91
C ASN A 57 -4.99 -11.30 -19.18
N TYR A 58 -5.35 -10.28 -18.40
CA TYR A 58 -4.49 -9.80 -17.32
C TYR A 58 -4.23 -10.95 -16.35
N LEU A 59 -3.02 -10.99 -15.78
CA LEU A 59 -2.75 -11.93 -14.70
C LEU A 59 -3.70 -11.63 -13.53
N PHE A 60 -4.53 -12.61 -13.20
CA PHE A 60 -5.53 -12.48 -12.15
C PHE A 60 -4.93 -12.08 -10.80
N ARG A 61 -5.54 -11.09 -10.15
CA ARG A 61 -5.33 -10.73 -8.75
C ARG A 61 -6.70 -10.61 -8.09
N GLN A 62 -6.86 -11.24 -6.94
CA GLN A 62 -8.10 -11.26 -6.20
C GLN A 62 -8.53 -9.87 -5.71
N GLU A 63 -9.83 -9.64 -5.59
CA GLU A 63 -10.40 -8.46 -4.94
C GLU A 63 -10.04 -8.47 -3.43
N SER A 64 -9.57 -7.35 -2.90
CA SER A 64 -8.90 -7.29 -1.60
C SER A 64 -9.81 -7.63 -0.41
N TYR A 65 -11.11 -7.28 -0.43
CA TYR A 65 -12.02 -7.70 0.64
C TYR A 65 -12.35 -9.20 0.60
N PHE A 66 -12.48 -9.78 -0.59
CA PHE A 66 -12.63 -11.22 -0.78
C PHE A 66 -11.37 -11.97 -0.34
N GLN A 67 -10.18 -11.47 -0.73
CA GLN A 67 -8.90 -11.99 -0.30
C GLN A 67 -8.77 -11.97 1.22
N TYR A 68 -9.15 -10.87 1.87
CA TYR A 68 -9.10 -10.71 3.33
C TYR A 68 -9.89 -11.77 4.10
N LEU A 69 -11.05 -12.18 3.57
CA LEU A 69 -11.93 -13.15 4.25
C LEU A 69 -11.69 -14.60 3.83
N PHE A 70 -11.22 -14.87 2.61
CA PHE A 70 -11.20 -16.22 2.07
C PHE A 70 -9.82 -16.70 1.61
N GLY A 71 -8.89 -15.81 1.23
CA GLY A 71 -7.57 -16.19 0.73
C GLY A 71 -7.59 -17.00 -0.58
N VAL A 72 -8.71 -16.93 -1.32
CA VAL A 72 -9.00 -17.73 -2.52
C VAL A 72 -8.30 -17.16 -3.74
N LYS A 73 -7.62 -18.04 -4.48
CA LYS A 73 -6.79 -17.68 -5.63
C LYS A 73 -7.51 -17.78 -6.96
N GLU A 74 -8.59 -18.54 -7.02
CA GLU A 74 -9.37 -18.74 -8.23
C GLU A 74 -10.28 -17.52 -8.50
N PRO A 75 -10.47 -17.14 -9.77
CA PRO A 75 -11.44 -16.12 -10.15
C PRO A 75 -12.88 -16.64 -10.04
N ASP A 76 -13.84 -15.72 -10.21
CA ASP A 76 -15.26 -16.00 -10.40
C ASP A 76 -15.93 -16.76 -9.23
N CYS A 77 -15.35 -16.68 -8.04
CA CYS A 77 -15.90 -17.27 -6.83
C CYS A 77 -16.87 -16.32 -6.11
N PHE A 78 -17.76 -16.86 -5.29
CA PHE A 78 -18.52 -16.10 -4.29
C PHE A 78 -18.24 -16.64 -2.90
N GLY A 79 -18.45 -15.82 -1.88
CA GLY A 79 -18.17 -16.15 -0.50
C GLY A 79 -19.29 -15.64 0.38
N ALA A 80 -19.89 -16.54 1.16
CA ALA A 80 -20.92 -16.19 2.13
C ALA A 80 -20.46 -16.52 3.56
N LEU A 81 -20.93 -15.72 4.51
CA LEU A 81 -20.65 -15.91 5.93
C LEU A 81 -21.95 -15.73 6.71
N ASN A 82 -22.41 -16.79 7.40
CA ASN A 82 -23.51 -16.67 8.34
C ASN A 82 -23.02 -15.87 9.55
N VAL A 83 -23.63 -14.72 9.82
CA VAL A 83 -23.17 -13.83 10.89
C VAL A 83 -23.31 -14.50 12.25
N ASP A 84 -24.41 -15.22 12.50
CA ASP A 84 -24.71 -15.83 13.80
C ASP A 84 -23.78 -17.00 14.13
N SER A 85 -23.66 -17.98 13.23
CA SER A 85 -22.87 -19.19 13.46
C SER A 85 -21.38 -19.00 13.15
N GLY A 86 -21.03 -18.03 12.30
CA GLY A 86 -19.69 -17.90 11.72
C GLY A 86 -19.39 -18.93 10.62
N GLU A 87 -20.40 -19.69 10.17
CA GLU A 87 -20.26 -20.66 9.07
C GLU A 87 -19.87 -19.93 7.77
N SER A 88 -18.75 -20.35 7.20
CA SER A 88 -18.18 -19.85 5.96
C SER A 88 -18.45 -20.79 4.79
N ILE A 89 -19.02 -20.23 3.72
CA ILE A 89 -19.40 -20.95 2.51
C ILE A 89 -18.66 -20.34 1.32
N LEU A 90 -17.92 -21.16 0.58
CA LEU A 90 -17.29 -20.78 -0.67
C LEU A 90 -18.10 -21.35 -1.84
N PHE A 91 -18.30 -20.53 -2.87
CA PHE A 91 -18.92 -20.94 -4.12
C PHE A 91 -17.88 -20.85 -5.22
N VAL A 92 -17.56 -21.99 -5.85
CA VAL A 92 -16.56 -22.08 -6.92
C VAL A 92 -17.23 -22.29 -8.28
N PRO A 93 -16.64 -21.82 -9.39
CA PRO A 93 -17.20 -22.08 -10.72
C PRO A 93 -17.33 -23.59 -11.00
N ARG A 94 -18.45 -23.99 -11.63
CA ARG A 94 -18.58 -25.34 -12.20
C ARG A 94 -17.88 -25.36 -13.55
N LEU A 95 -16.66 -25.87 -13.58
CA LEU A 95 -15.82 -25.88 -14.78
C LEU A 95 -16.15 -27.07 -15.70
N PRO A 96 -16.10 -26.90 -17.03
CA PRO A 96 -16.32 -27.99 -17.98
C PRO A 96 -15.14 -28.98 -17.99
N GLU A 97 -15.37 -30.21 -18.47
CA GLU A 97 -14.33 -31.25 -18.56
C GLU A 97 -13.09 -30.79 -19.34
N GLU A 98 -13.28 -29.99 -20.38
CA GLU A 98 -12.22 -29.44 -21.22
C GLU A 98 -11.21 -28.58 -20.43
N TYR A 99 -11.60 -27.98 -19.30
CA TYR A 99 -10.68 -27.25 -18.41
C TYR A 99 -9.49 -28.12 -17.97
N ALA A 100 -9.72 -29.43 -17.78
CA ALA A 100 -8.67 -30.41 -17.45
C ALA A 100 -7.54 -30.48 -18.49
N THR A 101 -7.85 -30.16 -19.74
CA THR A 101 -6.90 -30.18 -20.86
C THR A 101 -6.11 -28.87 -20.94
N TRP A 102 -6.78 -27.73 -20.76
CA TRP A 102 -6.19 -26.41 -21.03
C TRP A 102 -5.61 -25.72 -19.80
N MET A 103 -6.33 -25.76 -18.68
CA MET A 103 -6.07 -24.91 -17.52
C MET A 103 -5.52 -25.71 -16.33
N GLY A 104 -5.73 -27.02 -16.32
CA GLY A 104 -5.19 -27.95 -15.33
C GLY A 104 -6.27 -28.72 -14.58
N ARG A 105 -5.87 -29.39 -13.50
CA ARG A 105 -6.72 -30.35 -12.79
C ARG A 105 -8.04 -29.73 -12.31
N LEU A 106 -9.14 -30.45 -12.51
CA LEU A 106 -10.44 -30.19 -11.88
C LEU A 106 -10.41 -30.65 -10.42
N PHE A 107 -10.43 -29.70 -9.48
CA PHE A 107 -10.52 -29.99 -8.05
C PHE A 107 -11.95 -30.31 -7.63
N THR A 108 -12.08 -31.20 -6.64
CA THR A 108 -13.37 -31.50 -6.01
C THR A 108 -13.76 -30.45 -4.96
N LEU A 109 -15.05 -30.35 -4.63
CA LEU A 109 -15.54 -29.43 -3.59
C LEU A 109 -14.87 -29.69 -2.21
N GLU A 110 -14.60 -30.96 -1.86
CA GLU A 110 -13.90 -31.32 -0.62
C GLU A 110 -12.42 -30.93 -0.63
N GLU A 111 -11.78 -30.91 -1.81
CA GLU A 111 -10.42 -30.40 -1.95
C GLU A 111 -10.39 -28.88 -1.76
N PHE A 112 -11.31 -28.13 -2.37
CA PHE A 112 -11.45 -26.69 -2.10
C PHE A 112 -11.71 -26.41 -0.62
N LYS A 113 -12.59 -27.19 0.01
CA LYS A 113 -12.90 -27.09 1.44
C LYS A 113 -11.63 -27.25 2.28
N SER A 114 -10.83 -28.26 1.95
CA SER A 114 -9.55 -28.53 2.63
C SER A 114 -8.49 -27.46 2.34
N MET A 115 -8.44 -26.93 1.11
CA MET A 115 -7.47 -25.91 0.69
C MET A 115 -7.70 -24.57 1.40
N TYR A 116 -8.97 -24.16 1.58
CA TYR A 116 -9.33 -22.84 2.12
C TYR A 116 -9.84 -22.85 3.54
N GLU A 117 -9.96 -24.05 4.14
CA GLU A 117 -10.45 -24.26 5.50
C GLU A 117 -11.76 -23.50 5.78
N VAL A 118 -12.68 -23.59 4.82
CA VAL A 118 -14.07 -23.12 4.92
C VAL A 118 -14.96 -24.26 5.39
N ASP A 119 -16.16 -23.94 5.88
CA ASP A 119 -17.06 -24.94 6.46
C ASP A 119 -17.83 -25.71 5.38
N ARG A 120 -18.11 -25.04 4.26
CA ARG A 120 -18.84 -25.60 3.12
C ARG A 120 -18.33 -25.05 1.79
N VAL A 121 -18.36 -25.88 0.76
CA VAL A 121 -18.12 -25.46 -0.62
C VAL A 121 -19.28 -25.94 -1.50
N LEU A 122 -19.74 -25.06 -2.39
CA LEU A 122 -20.79 -25.31 -3.38
C LEU A 122 -20.35 -24.76 -4.73
N TYR A 123 -21.11 -25.04 -5.79
CA TYR A 123 -20.89 -24.37 -7.07
C TYR A 123 -21.62 -23.02 -7.13
N VAL A 124 -21.09 -22.07 -7.91
CA VAL A 124 -21.71 -20.74 -8.11
C VAL A 124 -23.14 -20.84 -8.63
N ASP A 125 -23.43 -21.80 -9.51
CA ASP A 125 -24.78 -22.04 -10.02
C ASP A 125 -25.78 -22.57 -8.97
N GLU A 126 -25.31 -22.97 -7.78
CA GLU A 126 -26.13 -23.39 -6.64
C GLU A 126 -26.40 -22.25 -5.64
N LEU A 127 -25.84 -21.06 -5.85
CA LEU A 127 -25.99 -19.90 -4.97
C LEU A 127 -27.46 -19.51 -4.72
N PRO A 128 -28.35 -19.45 -5.74
CA PRO A 128 -29.77 -19.14 -5.50
C PRO A 128 -30.47 -20.20 -4.65
N ALA A 129 -30.25 -21.48 -4.94
CA ALA A 129 -30.84 -22.60 -4.20
C ALA A 129 -30.36 -22.66 -2.75
N PHE A 130 -29.09 -22.29 -2.50
CA PHE A 130 -28.56 -22.15 -1.15
C PHE A 130 -29.33 -21.10 -0.35
N PHE A 131 -29.49 -19.88 -0.90
CA PHE A 131 -30.17 -18.80 -0.18
C PHE A 131 -31.68 -19.03 -0.05
N GLU A 132 -32.32 -19.75 -0.98
CA GLU A 132 -33.72 -20.18 -0.84
C GLU A 132 -33.90 -21.08 0.40
N LYS A 133 -32.99 -22.04 0.59
CA LYS A 133 -33.00 -22.93 1.76
C LYS A 133 -32.58 -22.23 3.04
N ALA A 134 -31.57 -21.35 2.98
CA ALA A 134 -31.06 -20.63 4.14
C ALA A 134 -32.05 -19.60 4.68
N ALA A 135 -32.91 -19.05 3.80
CA ALA A 135 -33.93 -18.07 4.11
C ALA A 135 -33.41 -16.91 5.00
N PRO A 136 -32.36 -16.18 4.55
CA PRO A 136 -31.75 -15.12 5.34
C PRO A 136 -32.76 -13.99 5.58
N LYS A 137 -32.70 -13.38 6.77
CA LYS A 137 -33.48 -12.15 7.04
C LYS A 137 -32.89 -10.94 6.35
N LEU A 138 -31.57 -10.93 6.20
CA LEU A 138 -30.79 -9.84 5.66
C LEU A 138 -29.55 -10.37 4.97
N ILE A 139 -29.27 -9.87 3.77
CA ILE A 139 -28.00 -10.09 3.07
C ILE A 139 -27.21 -8.77 3.10
N LEU A 140 -26.04 -8.81 3.70
CA LEU A 140 -25.08 -7.71 3.75
C LEU A 140 -24.13 -7.84 2.55
N THR A 141 -24.14 -6.86 1.65
CA THR A 141 -23.21 -6.78 0.51
C THR A 141 -22.30 -5.57 0.65
N LEU A 142 -21.18 -5.58 -0.07
CA LEU A 142 -20.15 -4.57 0.05
C LEU A 142 -20.35 -3.39 -0.92
N SER A 143 -20.88 -2.27 -0.44
CA SER A 143 -20.89 -0.99 -1.16
C SER A 143 -20.32 0.14 -0.31
N GLY A 144 -19.17 0.67 -0.72
CA GLY A 144 -18.60 1.85 -0.09
C GLY A 144 -17.61 2.56 -0.98
N VAL A 145 -17.36 3.84 -0.68
CA VAL A 145 -16.43 4.67 -1.45
C VAL A 145 -15.04 4.52 -0.86
N ASN A 146 -14.08 4.08 -1.67
CA ASN A 146 -12.67 4.11 -1.32
C ASN A 146 -12.20 5.58 -1.28
N SER A 147 -11.61 6.01 -0.17
CA SER A 147 -11.30 7.43 0.10
C SER A 147 -10.13 8.00 -0.71
N ASP A 148 -9.39 7.15 -1.42
CA ASP A 148 -8.24 7.56 -2.24
C ASP A 148 -8.59 7.63 -3.72
N SER A 149 -9.30 6.62 -4.24
CA SER A 149 -9.72 6.56 -5.65
C SER A 149 -11.04 7.28 -5.92
N GLY A 150 -11.89 7.47 -4.89
CA GLY A 150 -13.27 7.95 -5.05
C GLY A 150 -14.22 6.92 -5.70
N LEU A 151 -13.73 5.72 -6.01
CA LEU A 151 -14.52 4.65 -6.61
C LEU A 151 -15.37 3.96 -5.55
N ARG A 152 -16.58 3.54 -5.95
CA ARG A 152 -17.49 2.76 -5.11
C ARG A 152 -17.34 1.28 -5.41
N SER A 153 -17.19 0.45 -4.37
CA SER A 153 -17.18 -1.00 -4.51
C SER A 153 -18.50 -1.50 -5.08
N LYS A 154 -18.42 -2.48 -5.98
CA LYS A 154 -19.60 -3.09 -6.59
C LYS A 154 -20.17 -4.14 -5.63
N PRO A 155 -21.42 -4.04 -5.19
CA PRO A 155 -22.03 -5.05 -4.34
C PRO A 155 -22.20 -6.36 -5.12
N ALA A 156 -22.03 -7.48 -4.41
CA ALA A 156 -22.30 -8.81 -4.95
C ALA A 156 -23.75 -8.94 -5.41
N SER A 157 -23.98 -9.66 -6.51
CA SER A 157 -25.31 -9.92 -7.06
C SER A 157 -25.39 -11.34 -7.62
N PHE A 158 -26.58 -11.92 -7.59
CA PHE A 158 -26.90 -13.19 -8.24
C PHE A 158 -28.37 -13.23 -8.66
N ASP A 159 -28.71 -14.09 -9.61
CA ASP A 159 -30.08 -14.23 -10.09
C ASP A 159 -31.02 -14.68 -8.97
N GLY A 160 -32.03 -13.87 -8.63
CA GLY A 160 -32.95 -14.12 -7.53
C GLY A 160 -32.63 -13.35 -6.25
N ILE A 161 -31.55 -12.55 -6.19
CA ILE A 161 -31.19 -11.76 -5.01
C ILE A 161 -32.26 -10.73 -4.66
N GLU A 162 -33.05 -10.27 -5.63
CA GLU A 162 -34.14 -9.30 -5.46
C GLU A 162 -35.29 -9.81 -4.57
N LYS A 163 -35.34 -11.12 -4.27
CA LYS A 163 -36.31 -11.72 -3.35
C LYS A 163 -35.97 -11.47 -1.87
N TYR A 164 -34.77 -11.00 -1.57
CA TYR A 164 -34.26 -10.83 -0.21
C TYR A 164 -34.13 -9.36 0.17
N VAL A 165 -34.12 -9.09 1.47
CA VAL A 165 -33.71 -7.78 1.98
C VAL A 165 -32.19 -7.70 1.89
N VAL A 166 -31.69 -6.72 1.14
CA VAL A 166 -30.25 -6.47 0.96
C VAL A 166 -29.88 -5.12 1.55
N ASN A 167 -28.80 -5.07 2.34
CA ASN A 167 -28.19 -3.82 2.80
C ASN A 167 -26.75 -3.73 2.29
N CYS A 168 -26.45 -2.64 1.61
CA CYS A 168 -25.15 -2.44 0.96
C CYS A 168 -24.24 -1.49 1.74
N ASP A 169 -24.77 -0.73 2.70
CA ASP A 169 -24.06 0.37 3.37
C ASP A 169 -23.43 -0.03 4.70
N LEU A 170 -23.97 -1.05 5.39
CA LEU A 170 -23.51 -1.46 6.72
C LEU A 170 -22.17 -2.20 6.71
N LEU A 171 -21.95 -3.06 5.70
CA LEU A 171 -20.80 -3.97 5.69
C LEU A 171 -19.48 -3.23 5.51
N HIS A 172 -19.44 -2.27 4.57
CA HIS A 172 -18.21 -1.58 4.20
C HIS A 172 -17.46 -0.94 5.37
N PRO A 173 -18.06 -0.02 6.17
CA PRO A 173 -17.33 0.62 7.26
C PRO A 173 -16.86 -0.37 8.33
N ILE A 174 -17.62 -1.45 8.58
CA ILE A 174 -17.27 -2.46 9.58
C ILE A 174 -16.10 -3.31 9.10
N LEU A 175 -16.19 -3.82 7.86
CA LEU A 175 -15.15 -4.67 7.29
C LEU A 175 -13.86 -3.88 7.00
N ALA A 176 -13.97 -2.62 6.56
CA ALA A 176 -12.82 -1.74 6.41
C ALA A 176 -12.11 -1.52 7.75
N GLU A 177 -12.84 -1.31 8.85
CA GLU A 177 -12.24 -1.16 10.19
C GLU A 177 -11.53 -2.45 10.65
N CYS A 178 -12.04 -3.64 10.31
CA CYS A 178 -11.34 -4.90 10.58
C CYS A 178 -9.98 -4.98 9.87
N ARG A 179 -9.84 -4.43 8.66
CA ARG A 179 -8.57 -4.40 7.89
C ARG A 179 -7.54 -3.40 8.44
N VAL A 180 -7.98 -2.38 9.15
CA VAL A 180 -7.08 -1.32 9.68
C VAL A 180 -6.09 -1.89 10.70
N ILE A 181 -6.56 -2.78 11.57
CA ILE A 181 -5.76 -3.41 12.63
C ILE A 181 -5.35 -4.82 12.21
N LYS A 182 -4.05 -5.00 11.95
CA LYS A 182 -3.50 -6.24 11.42
C LYS A 182 -3.47 -7.30 12.51
N THR A 183 -3.93 -8.50 12.18
CA THR A 183 -3.78 -9.66 13.06
C THR A 183 -2.31 -10.12 13.13
N PRO A 184 -1.89 -10.86 14.17
CA PRO A 184 -0.53 -11.40 14.25
C PRO A 184 -0.11 -12.17 12.98
N GLU A 185 -1.02 -12.95 12.41
CA GLU A 185 -0.79 -13.74 11.22
C GLU A 185 -0.58 -12.86 9.98
N GLU A 186 -1.28 -11.73 9.86
CA GLU A 186 -1.07 -10.74 8.79
C GLU A 186 0.26 -10.01 8.93
N ILE A 187 0.65 -9.68 10.17
CA ILE A 187 1.92 -9.03 10.48
C ILE A 187 3.10 -9.88 9.99
N GLU A 188 3.04 -11.21 10.13
CA GLU A 188 4.08 -12.10 9.61
C GLU A 188 4.20 -12.06 8.07
N VAL A 189 3.07 -11.96 7.36
CA VAL A 189 3.09 -11.84 5.89
C VAL A 189 3.63 -10.48 5.45
N LEU A 190 3.21 -9.41 6.13
CA LEU A 190 3.70 -8.04 5.89
C LEU A 190 5.20 -7.93 6.14
N HIS A 191 5.69 -8.53 7.23
CA HIS A 191 7.12 -8.60 7.51
C HIS A 191 7.90 -9.34 6.41
N TYR A 192 7.37 -10.47 5.94
CA TYR A 192 8.00 -11.22 4.85
C TYR A 192 8.08 -10.42 3.54
N VAL A 193 6.99 -9.78 3.12
CA VAL A 193 6.98 -9.04 1.85
C VAL A 193 7.83 -7.77 1.91
N ALA A 194 7.89 -7.10 3.06
CA ALA A 194 8.80 -5.98 3.31
C ALA A 194 10.28 -6.41 3.29
N MET A 195 10.62 -7.56 3.89
CA MET A 195 11.97 -8.14 3.81
C MET A 195 12.38 -8.45 2.37
N VAL A 196 11.52 -9.14 1.60
CA VAL A 196 11.80 -9.46 0.18
C VAL A 196 12.01 -8.18 -0.64
N SER A 197 11.18 -7.16 -0.41
CA SER A 197 11.30 -5.87 -1.10
C SER A 197 12.58 -5.12 -0.70
N SER A 198 12.96 -5.19 0.58
CA SER A 198 14.22 -4.63 1.09
C SER A 198 15.44 -5.27 0.44
N ASP A 199 15.46 -6.61 0.36
CA ASP A 199 16.52 -7.36 -0.31
C ASP A 199 16.61 -7.01 -1.80
N ALA A 200 15.46 -6.85 -2.46
CA ALA A 200 15.40 -6.43 -3.87
C ALA A 200 15.95 -5.01 -4.07
N HIS A 201 15.60 -4.05 -3.19
CA HIS A 201 16.17 -2.69 -3.22
C HIS A 201 17.69 -2.68 -3.04
N ILE A 202 18.23 -3.53 -2.16
CA ILE A 202 19.69 -3.70 -2.01
C ILE A 202 20.31 -4.19 -3.32
N LYS A 203 19.69 -5.15 -4.02
CA LYS A 203 20.18 -5.60 -5.33
C LYS A 203 20.12 -4.53 -6.39
N VAL A 204 19.10 -3.67 -6.35
CA VAL A 204 19.04 -2.52 -7.26
C VAL A 204 20.14 -1.52 -6.95
N MET A 205 20.40 -1.16 -5.69
CA MET A 205 21.51 -0.27 -5.32
C MET A 205 22.88 -0.83 -5.74
N GLN A 206 23.10 -2.14 -5.60
CA GLN A 206 24.33 -2.82 -6.04
C GLN A 206 24.46 -2.86 -7.58
N PHE A 207 23.33 -2.81 -8.29
CA PHE A 207 23.27 -2.88 -9.75
C PHE A 207 23.30 -1.50 -10.42
N MET A 208 22.74 -0.44 -9.83
CA MET A 208 22.62 0.84 -10.53
C MET A 208 23.98 1.56 -10.64
N ARG A 209 24.21 2.17 -11.80
CA ARG A 209 25.39 3.00 -12.12
C ARG A 209 25.07 3.89 -13.33
N PRO A 210 25.82 5.00 -13.55
CA PRO A 210 25.67 5.81 -14.75
C PRO A 210 25.79 4.99 -16.03
N GLY A 211 24.97 5.32 -17.03
CA GLY A 211 24.87 4.60 -18.30
C GLY A 211 23.83 3.47 -18.32
N ARG A 212 23.24 3.13 -17.16
CA ARG A 212 22.04 2.28 -17.09
C ARG A 212 20.78 3.09 -17.37
N THR A 213 19.69 2.41 -17.70
CA THR A 213 18.36 3.01 -17.82
C THR A 213 17.54 2.68 -16.58
N GLU A 214 16.62 3.57 -16.21
CA GLU A 214 15.75 3.40 -15.04
C GLU A 214 15.00 2.05 -15.04
N TYR A 215 14.44 1.61 -16.17
CA TYR A 215 13.73 0.33 -16.29
C TYR A 215 14.64 -0.89 -16.04
N GLU A 216 15.96 -0.78 -16.21
CA GLU A 216 16.86 -1.90 -15.88
C GLU A 216 16.89 -2.14 -14.37
N GLY A 217 16.74 -1.08 -13.56
CA GLY A 217 16.58 -1.19 -12.12
C GLY A 217 15.25 -1.79 -11.70
N GLU A 218 14.16 -1.37 -12.35
CA GLU A 218 12.84 -2.01 -12.21
C GLU A 218 12.93 -3.52 -12.51
N ALA A 219 13.58 -3.91 -13.61
CA ALA A 219 13.74 -5.31 -13.99
C ALA A 219 14.51 -6.12 -12.93
N VAL A 220 15.56 -5.56 -12.32
CA VAL A 220 16.32 -6.19 -11.23
C VAL A 220 15.45 -6.39 -9.99
N PHE A 221 14.65 -5.39 -9.61
CA PHE A 221 13.72 -5.49 -8.50
C PHE A 221 12.70 -6.61 -8.72
N LEU A 222 12.00 -6.57 -9.85
CA LEU A 222 10.97 -7.54 -10.23
C LEU A 222 11.53 -8.98 -10.26
N HIS A 223 12.71 -9.15 -10.86
CA HIS A 223 13.38 -10.44 -10.89
C HIS A 223 13.65 -10.97 -9.48
N HIS A 224 14.24 -10.15 -8.61
CA HIS A 224 14.59 -10.58 -7.26
C HIS A 224 13.34 -10.92 -6.44
N ALA A 225 12.35 -10.02 -6.44
CA ALA A 225 11.10 -10.18 -5.71
C ALA A 225 10.38 -11.49 -6.08
N TYR A 226 10.35 -11.82 -7.38
CA TYR A 226 9.69 -13.05 -7.81
C TYR A 226 10.58 -14.29 -7.61
N ALA A 227 11.84 -14.26 -8.05
CA ALA A 227 12.71 -15.43 -8.03
C ALA A 227 13.08 -15.89 -6.61
N VAL A 228 13.21 -14.95 -5.65
CA VAL A 228 13.58 -15.25 -4.26
C VAL A 228 12.34 -15.27 -3.36
N GLY A 229 11.47 -14.27 -3.50
CA GLY A 229 10.31 -14.08 -2.62
C GLY A 229 9.03 -14.78 -3.08
N GLY A 230 8.99 -15.33 -4.29
CA GLY A 230 7.76 -15.85 -4.88
C GLY A 230 6.68 -14.78 -5.12
N CYS A 231 7.05 -13.49 -5.09
CA CYS A 231 6.14 -12.37 -5.29
C CYS A 231 5.90 -12.17 -6.78
N ARG A 232 4.86 -12.83 -7.32
CA ARG A 232 4.53 -12.76 -8.75
C ARG A 232 3.99 -11.39 -9.18
N HIS A 233 3.42 -10.65 -8.25
CA HIS A 233 2.88 -9.31 -8.46
C HIS A 233 3.71 -8.27 -7.71
N THR A 234 3.65 -7.03 -8.18
CA THR A 234 4.02 -5.85 -7.41
C THR A 234 2.77 -5.20 -6.80
N SER A 235 2.99 -4.41 -5.75
CA SER A 235 1.91 -3.66 -5.08
C SER A 235 1.36 -2.54 -5.97
N TYR A 236 2.23 -1.94 -6.79
CA TYR A 236 1.97 -0.84 -7.73
C TYR A 236 3.03 -0.86 -8.85
N THR A 237 2.89 -0.01 -9.86
CA THR A 237 3.91 0.17 -10.91
C THR A 237 5.18 0.74 -10.31
N CYS A 238 6.32 0.09 -10.55
CA CYS A 238 7.61 0.55 -10.03
C CYS A 238 7.94 1.96 -10.53
N ILE A 239 8.40 2.80 -9.61
CA ILE A 239 8.76 4.20 -9.86
C ILE A 239 10.28 4.29 -9.78
N CYS A 240 10.97 4.45 -10.91
CA CYS A 240 12.42 4.49 -10.96
C CYS A 240 12.90 5.85 -11.45
N GLY A 241 12.74 6.91 -10.67
CA GLY A 241 13.09 8.27 -11.09
C GLY A 241 14.58 8.60 -10.91
N SER A 242 15.26 9.05 -11.95
CA SER A 242 16.64 9.57 -11.90
C SER A 242 16.73 11.06 -12.27
N GLY A 243 17.64 11.80 -11.64
CA GLY A 243 17.76 13.25 -11.82
C GLY A 243 16.42 13.94 -11.55
N THR A 244 15.98 14.84 -12.44
CA THR A 244 14.69 15.55 -12.29
C THR A 244 13.46 14.64 -12.27
N ASN A 245 13.52 13.40 -12.78
CA ASN A 245 12.40 12.46 -12.69
C ASN A 245 12.10 12.06 -11.23
N SER A 246 13.08 12.15 -10.32
CA SER A 246 12.86 11.92 -8.89
C SER A 246 11.96 12.98 -8.23
N ALA A 247 11.64 14.09 -8.91
CA ALA A 247 10.64 15.06 -8.47
C ALA A 247 9.20 14.74 -8.95
N ILE A 248 9.02 13.72 -9.80
CA ILE A 248 7.71 13.28 -10.30
C ILE A 248 7.22 12.14 -9.40
N LEU A 249 6.29 12.44 -8.51
CA LEU A 249 5.94 11.55 -7.39
C LEU A 249 5.52 10.13 -7.81
N HIS A 250 4.71 10.01 -8.86
CA HIS A 250 4.27 8.73 -9.44
C HIS A 250 4.81 8.56 -10.88
N TYR A 251 6.11 8.76 -11.07
CA TYR A 251 6.82 8.41 -12.32
C TYR A 251 6.72 6.90 -12.63
N GLY A 252 7.11 6.45 -13.82
CA GLY A 252 7.11 5.03 -14.20
C GLY A 252 5.81 4.52 -14.84
N HIS A 253 4.75 5.33 -14.85
CA HIS A 253 3.54 5.00 -15.61
C HIS A 253 3.78 5.00 -17.13
N ALA A 254 2.83 4.50 -17.92
CA ALA A 254 3.00 4.25 -19.36
C ALA A 254 3.44 5.47 -20.22
N ALA A 255 3.15 6.70 -19.79
CA ALA A 255 3.55 7.92 -20.52
C ALA A 255 4.88 8.53 -20.00
N ALA A 256 5.47 7.93 -18.97
CA ALA A 256 6.75 8.29 -18.39
C ALA A 256 7.45 7.00 -17.89
N PRO A 257 7.78 6.06 -18.79
CA PRO A 257 7.82 4.62 -18.49
C PRO A 257 9.21 4.12 -18.03
N ASN A 258 9.85 4.84 -17.10
CA ASN A 258 11.20 4.50 -16.62
C ASN A 258 12.25 4.38 -17.74
N ASP A 259 12.20 5.26 -18.75
CA ASP A 259 13.02 5.16 -19.96
C ASP A 259 14.21 6.13 -20.01
N LYS A 260 14.44 6.94 -18.95
CA LYS A 260 15.58 7.86 -18.93
C LYS A 260 16.87 7.12 -18.59
N ALA A 261 17.91 7.44 -19.36
CA ALA A 261 19.28 7.04 -19.03
C ALA A 261 19.75 7.74 -17.76
N VAL A 262 20.20 6.96 -16.78
CA VAL A 262 20.78 7.42 -15.52
C VAL A 262 22.17 8.00 -15.77
N ARG A 263 22.40 9.23 -15.31
CA ARG A 263 23.65 9.97 -15.56
C ARG A 263 24.51 10.05 -14.31
N ASP A 264 25.79 10.35 -14.52
CA ASP A 264 26.69 10.67 -13.41
C ASP A 264 26.22 11.96 -12.73
N GLY A 265 26.22 11.96 -11.39
CA GLY A 265 25.69 13.05 -10.57
C GLY A 265 24.17 13.07 -10.36
N ASP A 266 23.39 12.23 -11.05
CA ASP A 266 21.95 12.12 -10.79
C ASP A 266 21.69 11.60 -9.36
N MET A 267 20.67 12.12 -8.69
CA MET A 267 19.99 11.40 -7.61
C MET A 267 19.01 10.41 -8.23
N CYS A 268 18.98 9.19 -7.71
CA CYS A 268 17.94 8.21 -7.96
C CYS A 268 16.98 8.19 -6.78
N LEU A 269 15.68 8.13 -7.07
CA LEU A 269 14.60 7.88 -6.12
C LEU A 269 13.79 6.72 -6.68
N PHE A 270 13.95 5.56 -6.07
CA PHE A 270 13.37 4.31 -6.53
C PHE A 270 12.37 3.83 -5.50
N ASP A 271 11.11 3.83 -5.89
CA ASP A 271 9.95 3.50 -5.07
C ASP A 271 9.29 2.25 -5.66
N MET A 272 9.45 1.13 -4.96
CA MET A 272 9.07 -0.19 -5.44
C MET A 272 8.72 -1.13 -4.28
N GLY A 273 7.62 -1.87 -4.44
CA GLY A 273 7.11 -2.80 -3.42
C GLY A 273 6.57 -4.09 -4.02
N ALA A 274 6.99 -5.23 -3.46
CA ALA A 274 6.50 -6.55 -3.86
C ALA A 274 5.11 -6.84 -3.26
N ASN A 275 4.39 -7.80 -3.83
CA ASN A 275 3.12 -8.29 -3.30
C ASN A 275 3.12 -9.81 -3.12
N TYR A 276 2.77 -10.28 -1.93
CA TYR A 276 2.74 -11.71 -1.58
C TYR A 276 1.42 -12.10 -0.90
N CYS A 277 0.71 -13.07 -1.46
CA CYS A 277 -0.61 -13.50 -0.98
C CYS A 277 -1.63 -12.34 -0.88
N GLY A 278 -1.48 -11.31 -1.72
CA GLY A 278 -2.27 -10.09 -1.68
C GLY A 278 -1.70 -8.98 -0.80
N TYR A 279 -0.82 -9.29 0.16
CA TYR A 279 -0.24 -8.29 1.07
C TYR A 279 0.89 -7.50 0.40
N ALA A 280 0.87 -6.19 0.60
CA ALA A 280 1.76 -5.22 -0.02
C ALA A 280 2.95 -4.85 0.87
N ALA A 281 4.09 -4.62 0.23
CA ALA A 281 5.13 -3.72 0.73
C ALA A 281 5.15 -2.43 -0.09
N ASP A 282 5.72 -1.38 0.50
CA ASP A 282 5.95 -0.07 -0.12
C ASP A 282 7.24 0.56 0.45
N ILE A 283 8.28 0.65 -0.38
CA ILE A 283 9.60 1.07 0.07
C ILE A 283 10.21 1.98 -0.99
N THR A 284 10.65 3.14 -0.55
CA THR A 284 11.43 4.08 -1.35
C THR A 284 12.87 4.18 -0.85
N CYS A 285 13.83 4.00 -1.76
CA CYS A 285 15.24 4.24 -1.57
C CYS A 285 15.71 5.38 -2.47
N SER A 286 16.32 6.41 -1.87
CA SER A 286 17.02 7.47 -2.60
C SER A 286 18.54 7.34 -2.46
N PHE A 287 19.29 7.44 -3.56
CA PHE A 287 20.74 7.23 -3.58
C PHE A 287 21.41 7.94 -4.76
N PRO A 288 22.71 8.30 -4.68
CA PRO A 288 23.44 8.90 -5.79
C PRO A 288 23.73 7.84 -6.84
N ALA A 289 23.42 8.13 -8.11
CA ALA A 289 23.57 7.17 -9.21
C ALA A 289 24.99 6.58 -9.33
N ASN A 290 26.02 7.36 -8.99
CA ASN A 290 27.43 6.95 -9.05
C ASN A 290 27.97 6.32 -7.75
N GLY A 291 27.14 6.20 -6.72
CA GLY A 291 27.49 5.62 -5.42
C GLY A 291 28.23 6.55 -4.47
N LYS A 292 28.30 7.85 -4.75
CA LYS A 292 28.92 8.86 -3.86
C LYS A 292 28.08 10.13 -3.79
N PHE A 293 27.67 10.51 -2.59
CA PHE A 293 26.87 11.71 -2.42
C PHE A 293 27.74 12.97 -2.55
N THR A 294 27.27 13.95 -3.32
CA THR A 294 27.80 15.33 -3.26
C THR A 294 27.32 16.03 -1.99
N GLU A 295 27.92 17.16 -1.64
CA GLU A 295 27.50 17.91 -0.45
C GLU A 295 26.05 18.41 -0.54
N ASP A 296 25.59 18.84 -1.73
CA ASP A 296 24.19 19.22 -1.96
C ASP A 296 23.25 18.01 -1.83
N GLN A 297 23.66 16.84 -2.31
CA GLN A 297 22.89 15.61 -2.15
C GLN A 297 22.82 15.17 -0.68
N LYS A 298 23.93 15.19 0.06
CA LYS A 298 23.96 14.89 1.50
C LYS A 298 23.08 15.85 2.29
N PHE A 299 23.11 17.14 1.94
CA PHE A 299 22.31 18.16 2.60
C PHE A 299 20.81 17.82 2.52
N ILE A 300 20.28 17.63 1.31
CA ILE A 300 18.85 17.30 1.13
C ILE A 300 18.52 15.91 1.67
N TYR A 301 19.39 14.93 1.42
CA TYR A 301 19.18 13.56 1.89
C TYR A 301 19.06 13.50 3.42
N ASN A 302 19.99 14.13 4.14
CA ASN A 302 19.97 14.13 5.60
C ASN A 302 18.80 14.94 6.16
N ALA A 303 18.33 15.99 5.48
CA ALA A 303 17.13 16.70 5.90
C ALA A 303 15.89 15.78 5.90
N VAL A 304 15.74 14.93 4.88
CA VAL A 304 14.65 13.94 4.80
C VAL A 304 14.87 12.81 5.80
N LEU A 305 16.11 12.33 5.97
CA LEU A 305 16.45 11.29 6.94
C LEU A 305 16.14 11.73 8.38
N ASP A 306 16.45 12.97 8.74
CA ASP A 306 16.17 13.54 10.05
C ASP A 306 14.65 13.67 10.29
N ALA A 307 13.89 14.10 9.27
CA ALA A 307 12.42 14.17 9.33
C ALA A 307 11.81 12.78 9.55
N ARG A 308 12.26 11.78 8.80
CA ARG A 308 11.89 10.37 8.96
C ARG A 308 12.20 9.86 10.35
N ASN A 309 13.41 10.12 10.86
CA ASN A 309 13.84 9.67 12.18
C ASN A 309 13.03 10.29 13.31
N ALA A 310 12.64 11.56 13.17
CA ALA A 310 11.78 12.24 14.12
C ALA A 310 10.39 11.59 14.19
N VAL A 311 9.80 11.24 13.04
CA VAL A 311 8.52 10.52 13.00
C VAL A 311 8.64 9.15 13.65
N LEU A 312 9.63 8.34 13.29
CA LEU A 312 9.79 7.01 13.88
C LEU A 312 10.10 7.04 15.38
N LYS A 313 10.70 8.10 15.88
CA LYS A 313 10.91 8.26 17.32
C LYS A 313 9.60 8.47 18.08
N GLU A 314 8.64 9.16 17.47
CA GLU A 314 7.40 9.55 18.14
C GLU A 314 6.21 8.65 17.82
N ALA A 315 6.19 8.00 16.66
CA ALA A 315 5.06 7.18 16.20
C ALA A 315 4.77 6.01 17.16
N ARG A 316 3.62 6.09 17.83
CA ARG A 316 3.07 5.10 18.77
C ARG A 316 1.57 5.30 18.89
N GLU A 317 0.89 4.37 19.56
CA GLU A 317 -0.53 4.49 19.88
C GLU A 317 -0.88 5.86 20.54
N GLY A 318 -1.98 6.46 20.08
CA GLY A 318 -2.53 7.71 20.58
C GLY A 318 -1.97 8.98 19.94
N VAL A 319 -0.97 8.88 19.06
CA VAL A 319 -0.39 10.04 18.37
C VAL A 319 -1.18 10.35 17.09
N SER A 320 -1.50 11.62 16.85
CA SER A 320 -2.18 12.05 15.63
C SER A 320 -1.29 11.95 14.40
N TRP A 321 -1.78 11.34 13.31
CA TRP A 321 -1.04 11.28 12.05
C TRP A 321 -0.83 12.65 11.41
N VAL A 322 -1.79 13.56 11.59
CA VAL A 322 -1.66 14.94 11.09
C VAL A 322 -0.50 15.63 11.79
N ASP A 323 -0.34 15.43 13.10
CA ASP A 323 0.78 16.00 13.86
C ASP A 323 2.12 15.36 13.50
N MET A 324 2.14 14.08 13.13
CA MET A 324 3.35 13.45 12.56
C MET A 324 3.75 14.11 11.24
N HIS A 325 2.81 14.42 10.35
CA HIS A 325 3.11 15.15 9.12
C HIS A 325 3.68 16.55 9.42
N ARG A 326 3.10 17.27 10.38
CA ARG A 326 3.62 18.57 10.84
C ARG A 326 5.01 18.44 11.44
N LEU A 327 5.27 17.41 12.26
CA LEU A 327 6.58 17.13 12.85
C LEU A 327 7.64 16.90 11.77
N SER A 328 7.34 16.04 10.80
CA SER A 328 8.23 15.76 9.66
C SER A 328 8.58 17.05 8.92
N CYS A 329 7.56 17.82 8.51
CA CYS A 329 7.74 19.07 7.78
C CYS A 329 8.53 20.11 8.60
N ARG A 330 8.27 20.22 9.91
CA ARG A 330 9.02 21.10 10.82
C ARG A 330 10.50 20.79 10.82
N VAL A 331 10.85 19.51 11.00
CA VAL A 331 12.24 19.06 11.03
C VAL A 331 12.91 19.34 9.70
N MET A 332 12.26 18.99 8.59
CA MET A 332 12.79 19.27 7.26
C MET A 332 13.04 20.78 7.03
N LEU A 333 12.07 21.65 7.33
CA LEU A 333 12.24 23.10 7.19
C LEU A 333 13.36 23.65 8.09
N GLN A 334 13.50 23.14 9.31
CA GLN A 334 14.59 23.50 10.20
C GLN A 334 15.95 23.14 9.61
N ARG A 335 16.09 21.96 9.00
CA ARG A 335 17.34 21.54 8.33
C ARG A 335 17.63 22.38 7.09
N LEU A 336 16.61 22.68 6.29
CA LEU A 336 16.76 23.57 5.12
C LEU A 336 17.18 24.99 5.53
N LYS A 337 16.68 25.49 6.67
CA LYS A 337 17.12 26.76 7.28
C LYS A 337 18.58 26.71 7.75
N GLU A 338 18.98 25.65 8.46
CA GLU A 338 20.36 25.46 8.91
C GLU A 338 21.36 25.36 7.75
N GLY A 339 20.95 24.77 6.63
CA GLY A 339 21.74 24.73 5.39
C GLY A 339 21.69 26.01 4.55
N GLY A 340 21.04 27.08 5.04
CA GLY A 340 21.02 28.39 4.40
C GLY A 340 20.09 28.52 3.19
N MET A 341 19.23 27.53 2.93
CA MET A 341 18.19 27.61 1.88
C MET A 341 16.98 28.42 2.33
N LEU A 342 16.67 28.38 3.62
CA LEU A 342 15.55 29.11 4.24
C LEU A 342 16.04 30.08 5.31
N GLN A 343 15.24 31.09 5.60
CA GLN A 343 15.49 32.11 6.61
C GLN A 343 14.21 32.50 7.35
N GLY A 344 14.31 33.06 8.56
CA GLY A 344 13.15 33.42 9.39
C GLY A 344 12.77 32.34 10.38
N ASP A 345 11.52 32.36 10.85
CA ASP A 345 10.99 31.45 11.88
C ASP A 345 10.29 30.22 11.28
N VAL A 346 10.52 29.03 11.84
CA VAL A 346 10.00 27.77 11.28
C VAL A 346 8.51 27.59 11.56
N ASP A 347 8.00 28.09 12.69
CA ASP A 347 6.55 28.08 12.97
C ASP A 347 5.80 28.97 11.98
N GLU A 348 6.36 30.14 11.67
CA GLU A 348 5.79 31.02 10.64
C GLU A 348 5.84 30.38 9.24
N MET A 349 6.90 29.64 8.89
CA MET A 349 6.99 28.90 7.63
C MET A 349 5.88 27.83 7.51
N LEU A 350 5.66 27.06 8.58
CA LEU A 350 4.60 26.04 8.63
C LEU A 350 3.21 26.67 8.52
N ALA A 351 2.96 27.73 9.29
CA ALA A 351 1.69 28.45 9.26
C ALA A 351 1.39 29.05 7.87
N ALA A 352 2.43 29.48 7.15
CA ALA A 352 2.32 29.95 5.77
C ALA A 352 2.11 28.82 4.75
N GLY A 353 2.27 27.55 5.13
CA GLY A 353 2.18 26.40 4.24
C GLY A 353 3.41 26.16 3.37
N LEU A 354 4.57 26.75 3.72
CA LEU A 354 5.81 26.64 2.93
C LEU A 354 6.25 25.18 2.75
N ALA A 355 6.00 24.33 3.74
CA ALA A 355 6.28 22.89 3.67
C ALA A 355 5.71 22.23 2.41
N GLY A 356 4.52 22.63 1.96
CA GLY A 356 3.88 22.09 0.75
C GLY A 356 4.63 22.40 -0.56
N THR A 357 5.60 23.32 -0.52
CA THR A 357 6.52 23.57 -1.66
C THR A 357 7.51 22.42 -1.81
N PHE A 358 7.98 21.86 -0.69
CA PHE A 358 9.02 20.82 -0.65
C PHE A 358 8.45 19.41 -0.52
N GLN A 359 7.34 19.24 0.21
CA GLN A 359 6.62 17.97 0.35
C GLN A 359 5.14 18.17 0.00
N PRO A 360 4.75 18.06 -1.28
CA PRO A 360 3.37 18.28 -1.70
C PRO A 360 2.45 17.08 -1.46
N HIS A 361 2.95 15.96 -0.96
CA HIS A 361 2.19 14.74 -0.65
C HIS A 361 2.05 14.51 0.86
N GLY A 362 1.18 13.59 1.26
CA GLY A 362 1.02 13.19 2.66
C GLY A 362 2.30 12.54 3.23
N LEU A 363 2.42 12.47 4.56
CA LEU A 363 3.58 11.81 5.20
C LEU A 363 3.60 10.28 4.98
N GLY A 364 2.44 9.70 4.67
CA GLY A 364 2.26 8.27 4.49
C GLY A 364 0.82 7.88 4.67
N HIS A 365 0.58 6.57 4.63
CA HIS A 365 -0.73 5.97 4.54
C HIS A 365 -0.82 4.63 5.24
N LEU A 366 -2.04 4.14 5.45
CA LEU A 366 -2.25 2.75 5.84
C LEU A 366 -1.80 1.85 4.69
N ILE A 367 -1.17 0.72 5.02
CA ILE A 367 -0.78 -0.33 4.07
C ILE A 367 -1.20 -1.71 4.58
N GLY A 368 -1.59 -2.60 3.68
CA GLY A 368 -2.14 -3.93 4.00
C GLY A 368 -2.26 -4.81 2.76
N LEU A 369 -3.49 -5.18 2.38
CA LEU A 369 -3.76 -5.89 1.12
C LEU A 369 -3.70 -4.96 -0.09
N ASP A 370 -4.01 -3.68 0.12
CA ASP A 370 -3.80 -2.62 -0.85
C ASP A 370 -2.62 -1.75 -0.37
N VAL A 371 -1.86 -1.20 -1.31
CA VAL A 371 -0.73 -0.30 -0.99
C VAL A 371 -1.23 0.95 -0.26
N HIS A 372 -2.23 1.61 -0.84
CA HIS A 372 -3.08 2.58 -0.15
C HIS A 372 -4.27 1.83 0.47
N ASP A 373 -4.07 1.31 1.68
CA ASP A 373 -5.05 0.47 2.37
C ASP A 373 -6.28 1.26 2.84
N VAL A 374 -7.38 0.54 3.02
CA VAL A 374 -8.67 1.12 3.36
C VAL A 374 -8.70 1.65 4.80
N GLY A 375 -9.69 2.49 5.08
CA GLY A 375 -10.04 2.84 6.46
C GLY A 375 -9.50 4.19 6.94
N GLY A 376 -8.87 4.99 6.08
CA GLY A 376 -8.29 6.28 6.45
C GLY A 376 -9.30 7.34 6.88
N TYR A 377 -10.51 7.32 6.30
CA TYR A 377 -11.58 8.30 6.51
C TYR A 377 -12.96 7.66 6.67
N LEU A 378 -13.06 6.64 7.53
CA LEU A 378 -14.34 6.00 7.84
C LEU A 378 -15.26 6.90 8.69
N PRO A 379 -16.58 6.68 8.69
CA PRO A 379 -17.50 7.38 9.59
C PRO A 379 -17.04 7.31 11.05
N GLY A 380 -17.06 8.46 11.73
CA GLY A 380 -16.62 8.58 13.12
C GLY A 380 -15.09 8.68 13.32
N GLN A 381 -14.31 8.68 12.24
CA GLN A 381 -12.89 9.03 12.27
C GLN A 381 -12.68 10.52 11.91
N PRO A 382 -11.51 11.11 12.23
CA PRO A 382 -11.21 12.49 11.85
C PRO A 382 -11.33 12.71 10.34
N GLU A 383 -11.88 13.87 9.97
CA GLU A 383 -12.02 14.26 8.57
C GLU A 383 -10.67 14.61 7.93
N ARG A 384 -10.63 14.57 6.60
CA ARG A 384 -9.47 14.99 5.82
C ARG A 384 -9.22 16.49 6.04
N PRO A 385 -8.00 16.91 6.44
CA PRO A 385 -7.67 18.32 6.58
C PRO A 385 -7.91 19.09 5.28
N THR A 386 -8.36 20.34 5.39
CA THR A 386 -8.64 21.20 4.23
C THR A 386 -7.46 22.08 3.82
N GLU A 387 -6.47 22.26 4.71
CA GLU A 387 -5.23 22.98 4.41
C GLU A 387 -4.52 22.33 3.20
N PRO A 388 -4.14 23.08 2.15
CA PRO A 388 -3.63 22.48 0.90
C PRO A 388 -2.48 21.49 1.09
N TRP A 389 -1.51 21.82 1.94
CA TRP A 389 -0.34 20.99 2.24
C TRP A 389 -0.64 19.77 3.13
N LEU A 390 -1.78 19.75 3.84
CA LEU A 390 -2.24 18.59 4.63
C LEU A 390 -3.30 17.76 3.90
N SER A 391 -4.00 18.32 2.92
CA SER A 391 -5.13 17.70 2.23
C SER A 391 -4.79 16.41 1.47
N LYS A 392 -3.50 16.16 1.25
CA LYS A 392 -2.95 14.97 0.57
C LYS A 392 -2.65 13.80 1.50
N LEU A 393 -2.82 13.95 2.81
CA LEU A 393 -2.80 12.82 3.75
C LEU A 393 -3.85 11.77 3.36
N ARG A 394 -3.51 10.48 3.40
CA ARG A 394 -4.47 9.40 3.08
C ARG A 394 -5.28 8.93 4.29
N PHE A 395 -4.91 9.38 5.48
CA PHE A 395 -5.70 9.23 6.70
C PHE A 395 -5.37 10.36 7.68
N ALA A 396 -6.26 10.64 8.62
CA ALA A 396 -6.06 11.66 9.66
C ALA A 396 -6.29 11.12 11.08
N ARG A 397 -6.27 9.79 11.22
CA ARG A 397 -6.58 9.09 12.47
C ARG A 397 -5.45 9.27 13.48
N ASP A 398 -5.80 9.13 14.76
CA ASP A 398 -4.81 8.81 15.77
C ASP A 398 -4.32 7.37 15.55
N LEU A 399 -3.01 7.18 15.66
CA LEU A 399 -2.36 5.90 15.50
C LEU A 399 -2.85 4.92 16.58
N LYS A 400 -3.09 3.67 16.21
CA LYS A 400 -3.46 2.58 17.12
C LYS A 400 -2.49 1.42 16.99
N ALA A 401 -2.23 0.71 18.08
CA ALA A 401 -1.42 -0.51 18.00
C ALA A 401 -2.04 -1.51 17.01
N GLY A 402 -1.19 -2.07 16.14
CA GLY A 402 -1.61 -2.97 15.06
C GLY A 402 -1.95 -2.27 13.74
N MET A 403 -1.99 -0.93 13.68
CA MET A 403 -1.93 -0.22 12.40
C MET A 403 -0.56 -0.46 11.75
N TYR A 404 -0.56 -0.69 10.44
CA TYR A 404 0.64 -0.78 9.61
C TYR A 404 0.58 0.37 8.60
N VAL A 405 1.61 1.21 8.59
CA VAL A 405 1.64 2.50 7.86
C VAL A 405 2.97 2.71 7.16
N THR A 406 2.95 3.45 6.04
CA THR A 406 4.17 4.01 5.46
C THR A 406 4.59 5.27 6.22
N VAL A 407 5.90 5.47 6.35
CA VAL A 407 6.51 6.73 6.80
C VAL A 407 7.46 7.19 5.70
N GLU A 408 7.01 8.14 4.89
CA GLU A 408 7.60 8.47 3.59
C GLU A 408 7.87 9.99 3.40
N PRO A 409 8.54 10.70 4.33
CA PRO A 409 8.84 12.09 4.08
C PRO A 409 9.72 12.26 2.83
N GLY A 410 9.58 13.42 2.18
CA GLY A 410 10.35 13.73 0.98
C GLY A 410 10.54 15.22 0.76
N CYS A 411 11.62 15.57 0.07
CA CYS A 411 11.98 16.93 -0.29
C CYS A 411 12.26 16.98 -1.79
N TYR A 412 11.45 17.74 -2.52
CA TYR A 412 11.50 17.83 -3.98
C TYR A 412 11.64 19.28 -4.44
N PHE A 413 12.31 19.44 -5.58
CA PHE A 413 12.45 20.70 -6.28
C PHE A 413 11.62 20.63 -7.57
N ILE A 414 10.34 20.96 -7.43
CA ILE A 414 9.34 20.89 -8.50
C ILE A 414 9.13 22.29 -9.06
N ASP A 415 9.50 22.52 -10.33
CA ASP A 415 9.49 23.84 -10.97
C ASP A 415 8.21 24.66 -10.69
N ILE A 416 7.03 24.08 -10.92
CA ILE A 416 5.76 24.80 -10.73
C ILE A 416 5.51 25.19 -9.27
N LEU A 417 6.01 24.42 -8.30
CA LEU A 417 5.89 24.75 -6.88
C LEU A 417 6.94 25.78 -6.45
N MET A 418 8.17 25.64 -6.96
CA MET A 418 9.25 26.61 -6.75
C MET A 418 8.84 28.00 -7.26
N ASP A 419 8.32 28.07 -8.49
CA ASP A 419 7.91 29.34 -9.10
C ASP A 419 6.74 29.98 -8.35
N LYS A 420 5.76 29.18 -7.89
CA LYS A 420 4.67 29.67 -7.04
C LYS A 420 5.17 30.22 -5.72
N ALA A 421 6.10 29.53 -5.07
CA ALA A 421 6.66 29.97 -3.79
C ALA A 421 7.48 31.26 -3.91
N LEU A 422 8.22 31.43 -5.01
CA LEU A 422 8.97 32.67 -5.30
C LEU A 422 8.06 33.84 -5.68
N ALA A 423 6.91 33.56 -6.31
CA ALA A 423 5.93 34.58 -6.70
C ALA A 423 5.02 35.04 -5.55
N ASP A 424 4.80 34.21 -4.52
CA ASP A 424 3.98 34.55 -3.35
C ASP A 424 4.81 35.30 -2.28
N PRO A 425 4.54 36.58 -1.98
CA PRO A 425 5.26 37.32 -0.94
C PRO A 425 5.15 36.69 0.46
N ASN A 426 4.10 35.91 0.74
CA ASN A 426 3.94 35.22 2.02
C ASN A 426 4.92 34.05 2.18
N LEU A 427 5.38 33.46 1.08
CA LEU A 427 6.31 32.34 1.05
C LEU A 427 7.74 32.81 0.76
N ASN A 428 7.91 33.66 -0.27
CA ASN A 428 9.20 34.12 -0.77
C ASN A 428 10.05 34.82 0.30
N LYS A 429 9.43 35.48 1.28
CA LYS A 429 10.14 36.12 2.41
C LYS A 429 11.03 35.16 3.21
N PHE A 430 10.72 33.86 3.19
CA PHE A 430 11.48 32.80 3.88
C PHE A 430 12.55 32.15 3.01
N ILE A 431 12.61 32.43 1.71
CA ILE A 431 13.44 31.70 0.75
C ILE A 431 14.72 32.48 0.44
N VAL A 432 15.88 31.84 0.62
CA VAL A 432 17.17 32.38 0.14
C VAL A 432 17.30 32.00 -1.33
N LYS A 433 16.84 32.90 -2.21
CA LYS A 433 16.62 32.63 -3.65
C LYS A 433 17.81 31.97 -4.35
N ASP A 434 19.02 32.47 -4.16
CA ASP A 434 20.22 31.94 -4.85
C ASP A 434 20.50 30.48 -4.48
N VAL A 435 20.29 30.11 -3.21
CA VAL A 435 20.45 28.72 -2.76
C VAL A 435 19.30 27.87 -3.27
N PHE A 436 18.06 28.35 -3.19
CA PHE A 436 16.88 27.62 -3.66
C PHE A 436 16.94 27.31 -5.17
N GLU A 437 17.32 28.28 -5.99
CA GLU A 437 17.46 28.14 -7.45
C GLU A 437 18.58 27.17 -7.85
N ARG A 438 19.64 27.03 -7.03
CA ARG A 438 20.71 26.04 -7.27
C ARG A 438 20.18 24.60 -7.35
N PHE A 439 19.10 24.30 -6.64
CA PHE A 439 18.50 22.96 -6.58
C PHE A 439 17.42 22.71 -7.63
N ARG A 440 17.14 23.65 -8.53
CA ARG A 440 16.05 23.52 -9.52
C ARG A 440 16.12 22.25 -10.37
N THR A 441 17.32 21.75 -10.67
CA THR A 441 17.53 20.52 -11.45
C THR A 441 17.88 19.30 -10.61
N PHE A 442 17.80 19.41 -9.28
CA PHE A 442 18.17 18.36 -8.34
C PHE A 442 17.26 17.12 -8.44
N GLY A 443 15.97 17.35 -8.68
CA GLY A 443 14.94 16.31 -8.53
C GLY A 443 14.41 16.29 -7.10
N GLY A 444 14.53 15.16 -6.40
CA GLY A 444 14.12 15.05 -5.01
C GLY A 444 14.61 13.79 -4.32
N VAL A 445 14.34 13.74 -3.02
CA VAL A 445 14.61 12.61 -2.13
C VAL A 445 13.32 12.22 -1.43
N ARG A 446 13.04 10.92 -1.38
CA ARG A 446 12.06 10.31 -0.48
C ARG A 446 12.70 9.13 0.23
N ILE A 447 12.40 8.99 1.52
CA ILE A 447 12.82 7.85 2.34
C ILE A 447 11.56 7.27 2.93
N GLU A 448 11.21 6.05 2.50
CA GLU A 448 9.95 5.43 2.87
C GLU A 448 10.16 4.07 3.51
N ASP A 449 9.53 3.90 4.68
CA ASP A 449 9.56 2.70 5.50
C ASP A 449 8.15 2.18 5.77
N ASP A 450 7.98 0.86 5.76
CA ASP A 450 6.77 0.20 6.24
C ASP A 450 6.84 -0.09 7.75
N VAL A 451 5.91 0.46 8.53
CA VAL A 451 6.03 0.56 9.99
C VAL A 451 4.79 0.03 10.71
N LEU A 452 5.00 -0.92 11.63
CA LEU A 452 3.98 -1.43 12.53
C LEU A 452 3.91 -0.59 13.81
N ILE A 453 2.76 0.02 14.06
CA ILE A 453 2.50 0.75 15.30
C ILE A 453 2.28 -0.22 16.47
N THR A 454 2.89 0.09 17.60
CA THR A 454 2.70 -0.63 18.87
C THR A 454 2.20 0.32 19.94
N LYS A 455 1.85 -0.22 21.11
CA LYS A 455 1.38 0.57 22.26
C LYS A 455 2.41 1.60 22.73
N THR A 456 3.69 1.30 22.63
CA THR A 456 4.77 2.10 23.22
C THR A 456 5.74 2.69 22.20
N GLY A 457 5.51 2.46 20.91
CA GLY A 457 6.45 2.81 19.83
C GLY A 457 6.01 2.20 18.52
N ASN A 458 6.97 1.80 17.70
CA ASN A 458 6.73 1.12 16.44
C ASN A 458 7.84 0.10 16.14
N VAL A 459 7.62 -0.72 15.11
CA VAL A 459 8.61 -1.63 14.54
C VAL A 459 8.69 -1.36 13.04
N ASN A 460 9.88 -1.00 12.56
CA ASN A 460 10.13 -0.81 11.14
C ASN A 460 10.43 -2.16 10.48
N PHE A 461 9.72 -2.50 9.40
CA PHE A 461 9.92 -3.73 8.64
C PHE A 461 10.81 -3.54 7.41
N ALA A 462 11.00 -2.30 6.95
CA ALA A 462 11.96 -2.00 5.89
C ALA A 462 13.40 -2.13 6.44
N SER A 463 14.20 -3.00 5.80
CA SER A 463 15.58 -3.30 6.19
C SER A 463 16.53 -2.96 5.04
N VAL A 464 16.68 -1.67 4.78
CA VAL A 464 17.56 -1.14 3.72
C VAL A 464 18.58 -0.15 4.32
N PRO A 465 19.74 0.04 3.67
CA PRO A 465 20.68 1.12 3.98
C PRO A 465 19.99 2.49 4.06
N ARG A 466 20.22 3.26 5.13
CA ARG A 466 19.60 4.59 5.34
C ARG A 466 20.60 5.69 5.63
N THR A 467 21.76 5.43 6.24
CA THR A 467 22.77 6.50 6.35
C THR A 467 23.51 6.68 5.03
N VAL A 468 24.09 7.86 4.82
CA VAL A 468 24.97 8.12 3.68
C VAL A 468 26.06 7.06 3.59
N GLU A 469 26.71 6.73 4.71
CA GLU A 469 27.77 5.73 4.78
C GLU A 469 27.27 4.32 4.43
N GLU A 470 26.10 3.93 4.92
CA GLU A 470 25.49 2.63 4.63
C GLU A 470 25.17 2.48 3.14
N ILE A 471 24.59 3.52 2.52
CA ILE A 471 24.25 3.53 1.09
C ILE A 471 25.51 3.47 0.24
N GLU A 472 26.49 4.33 0.50
CA GLU A 472 27.75 4.33 -0.26
C GLU A 472 28.50 2.99 -0.11
N LYS A 473 28.44 2.37 1.07
CA LYS A 473 29.01 1.04 1.29
C LYS A 473 28.25 -0.02 0.48
N CYS A 474 26.93 -0.03 0.54
CA CYS A 474 26.08 -0.97 -0.21
C CYS A 474 26.35 -0.89 -1.71
N MET A 475 26.38 0.33 -2.28
CA MET A 475 26.64 0.53 -3.71
C MET A 475 28.08 0.21 -4.14
N ALA A 476 29.03 0.16 -3.20
CA ALA A 476 30.39 -0.28 -3.49
C ALA A 476 30.50 -1.81 -3.66
N GLU A 477 29.55 -2.59 -3.11
CA GLU A 477 29.46 -4.05 -3.22
C GLU A 477 28.80 -4.47 -4.56
N ARG A 478 29.39 -4.01 -5.68
CA ARG A 478 28.80 -4.14 -7.01
C ARG A 478 28.61 -5.59 -7.45
N THR A 479 27.48 -5.86 -8.08
CA THR A 479 27.12 -7.12 -8.74
C THR A 479 26.94 -7.00 -10.25
#